data_AF-A0AAW1V9A6-F1
#
_entry.id   AF-A0AAW1V9A6-F1
#
_cell.length_a   1.000
_cell.length_b   1.000
_cell.length_c   1.000
_cell.angle_alpha   90.00
_cell.angle_beta   90.00
_cell.angle_gamma   90.00
#
_symmetry.space_group_name_H-M   'P 1'
#
loop_
_entity.id
_entity.type
_entity.pdbx_description
1 polymer ?
#
loop_
_entity_poly.entity_id
_entity_poly.type
_entity_poly.pdbx_seq_one_letter_code
_entity_poly.pdbx_strand_id
1 'polypeptide(L)'
;MKNRFPDILPYDYSRVTLQALADDYVNASYIWDISPFVPPIIITQAPLKSTIVDFWTMIFEQRVEFIMCLLSDNELGGDVYWPTESEKNIIISNMVISLQSISKKNHWTERIITISIPDKKETSTLVHLQFTVWPGSLFPVSPDPFVMYIREFISLYQQQKHHSNPLVIHCLSGIGRSGVACLLLFAILEVTNNSSTLTDLTSLTNKITSFRKNILRDREHLKFAYQAFLTYMKQTVSNDGDSIKSINTSFQEEKSPINTAKTDPLNTLDAFWASKRDKK
;
A
#
# COMPACT_ATOMS: atom_id res chain seq x y z
N MET A 1 -7.81 3.31 -31.91
CA MET A 1 -8.73 3.27 -30.75
C MET A 1 -7.85 3.16 -29.50
N LYS A 2 -7.84 4.17 -28.61
CA LYS A 2 -6.99 4.19 -27.39
C LYS A 2 -7.74 3.82 -26.10
N ASN A 3 -9.06 3.66 -26.16
CA ASN A 3 -9.90 3.29 -25.02
C ASN A 3 -10.21 1.80 -25.04
N ARG A 4 -9.98 1.11 -23.92
CA ARG A 4 -10.36 -0.31 -23.79
C ARG A 4 -11.88 -0.48 -23.77
N PHE A 5 -12.58 0.49 -23.18
CA PHE A 5 -14.03 0.58 -23.16
C PHE A 5 -14.46 1.96 -23.68
N PRO A 6 -15.27 2.04 -24.74
CA PRO A 6 -15.66 3.33 -25.35
C PRO A 6 -16.40 4.28 -24.40
N ASP A 7 -17.11 3.74 -23.41
CA ASP A 7 -17.96 4.44 -22.45
C ASP A 7 -17.24 4.84 -21.15
N ILE A 8 -15.97 4.43 -20.98
CA ILE A 8 -15.17 4.73 -19.80
C ILE A 8 -14.08 5.71 -20.20
N LEU A 9 -14.34 7.00 -19.98
CA LEU A 9 -13.47 8.10 -20.37
C LEU A 9 -13.06 8.95 -19.15
N PRO A 10 -11.85 9.54 -19.15
CA PRO A 10 -11.48 10.55 -18.15
C PRO A 10 -12.31 11.83 -18.37
N TYR A 11 -12.45 12.67 -17.34
CA TYR A 11 -12.92 14.04 -17.55
C TYR A 11 -11.82 14.90 -18.16
N ASP A 12 -12.19 15.89 -18.96
CA ASP A 12 -11.22 16.76 -19.63
C ASP A 12 -10.31 17.53 -18.64
N TYR A 13 -10.85 17.98 -17.50
CA TYR A 13 -10.07 18.76 -16.52
C TYR A 13 -9.12 17.91 -15.66
N SER A 14 -9.37 16.60 -15.55
CA SER A 14 -8.57 15.69 -14.72
C SER A 14 -7.76 14.71 -15.55
N ARG A 15 -7.88 14.70 -16.88
CA ARG A 15 -7.12 13.77 -17.72
C ARG A 15 -5.63 14.07 -17.66
N VAL A 16 -4.84 13.01 -17.81
CA VAL A 16 -3.42 13.16 -18.09
C VAL A 16 -3.23 13.53 -19.57
N THR A 17 -2.39 14.53 -19.84
CA THR A 17 -1.99 14.97 -21.18
C THR A 17 -0.53 14.60 -21.42
N LEU A 18 -0.23 13.92 -22.53
CA LEU A 18 1.14 13.58 -22.92
C LEU A 18 1.77 14.70 -23.75
N GLN A 19 3.00 15.09 -23.42
CA GLN A 19 3.69 16.20 -24.09
C GLN A 19 4.67 15.73 -25.17
N ALA A 20 5.22 14.52 -25.02
CA ALA A 20 6.25 13.99 -25.93
C ALA A 20 5.69 13.30 -27.19
N LEU A 21 4.36 13.14 -27.30
CA LEU A 21 3.72 12.45 -28.42
C LEU A 21 2.86 13.43 -29.24
N ALA A 22 2.65 13.09 -30.52
CA ALA A 22 1.79 13.89 -31.41
C ALA A 22 0.31 13.87 -31.01
N ASP A 23 -0.14 12.76 -30.42
CA ASP A 23 -1.47 12.61 -29.82
C ASP A 23 -1.31 12.61 -28.30
N ASP A 24 -1.83 13.65 -27.64
CA ASP A 24 -1.69 13.91 -26.21
C ASP A 24 -2.58 13.01 -25.34
N TYR A 25 -3.42 12.18 -25.96
CA TYR A 25 -4.43 11.40 -25.26
C TYR A 25 -3.91 10.09 -24.69
N VAL A 26 -4.16 9.90 -23.40
CA VAL A 26 -4.12 8.63 -22.67
C VAL A 26 -5.34 8.53 -21.76
N ASN A 27 -5.96 7.36 -21.63
CA ASN A 27 -7.11 7.16 -20.76
C ASN A 27 -6.68 7.04 -19.29
N ALA A 28 -6.34 8.18 -18.70
CA ALA A 28 -5.90 8.27 -17.32
C ALA A 28 -6.44 9.56 -16.69
N SER A 29 -6.72 9.52 -15.39
CA SER A 29 -7.21 10.67 -14.61
C SER A 29 -6.32 10.88 -13.40
N TYR A 30 -5.88 12.12 -13.18
CA TYR A 30 -5.33 12.54 -11.90
C TYR A 30 -6.44 12.58 -10.84
N ILE A 31 -6.07 12.24 -9.62
CA ILE A 31 -6.81 12.44 -8.38
C ILE A 31 -5.85 13.10 -7.41
N TRP A 32 -6.18 14.30 -6.96
CA TRP A 32 -5.30 15.11 -6.12
C TRP A 32 -6.11 15.87 -5.08
N ASP A 33 -5.42 16.48 -4.12
CA ASP A 33 -5.99 17.32 -3.05
C ASP A 33 -7.16 16.67 -2.28
N ILE A 34 -7.13 15.35 -2.14
CA ILE A 34 -8.15 14.60 -1.39
C ILE A 34 -7.99 14.89 0.12
N SER A 35 -6.74 14.89 0.59
CA SER A 35 -6.31 15.25 1.94
C SER A 35 -4.78 15.41 2.03
N PRO A 36 -4.22 15.99 3.11
CA PRO A 36 -2.78 16.18 3.25
C PRO A 36 -1.99 14.88 3.51
N PHE A 37 -2.67 13.77 3.84
CA PHE A 37 -2.04 12.50 4.19
C PHE A 37 -1.95 11.52 3.02
N VAL A 38 -2.57 11.87 1.88
CA VAL A 38 -2.61 11.01 0.70
C VAL A 38 -1.85 11.64 -0.46
N PRO A 39 -1.02 10.87 -1.18
CA PRO A 39 -0.34 11.39 -2.37
C PRO A 39 -1.32 11.64 -3.52
N PRO A 40 -0.92 12.45 -4.51
CA PRO A 40 -1.61 12.46 -5.80
C PRO A 40 -1.56 11.06 -6.44
N ILE A 41 -2.61 10.69 -7.16
CA ILE A 41 -2.72 9.41 -7.85
C ILE A 41 -3.14 9.63 -9.29
N ILE A 42 -2.65 8.80 -10.20
CA ILE A 42 -3.16 8.62 -11.55
C ILE A 42 -3.91 7.28 -11.60
N ILE A 43 -5.19 7.31 -11.92
CA ILE A 43 -5.97 6.10 -12.22
C ILE A 43 -6.11 5.94 -13.72
N THR A 44 -5.80 4.75 -14.23
CA THR A 44 -5.80 4.46 -15.67
C THR A 44 -6.36 3.07 -15.97
N GLN A 45 -6.72 2.83 -17.23
CA GLN A 45 -7.05 1.49 -17.73
C GLN A 45 -5.80 0.62 -17.87
N ALA A 46 -5.96 -0.70 -18.00
CA ALA A 46 -4.86 -1.56 -18.39
C ALA A 46 -4.39 -1.17 -19.79
N PRO A 47 -3.08 -0.94 -20.00
CA PRO A 47 -2.53 -0.62 -21.31
C PRO A 47 -2.98 -1.66 -22.34
N LEU A 48 -3.39 -1.18 -23.51
CA LEU A 48 -3.58 -2.03 -24.69
C LEU A 48 -2.24 -2.18 -25.37
N LYS A 49 -2.01 -3.24 -26.16
CA LYS A 49 -0.85 -3.31 -27.07
C LYS A 49 -0.59 -2.00 -27.84
N SER A 50 -1.64 -1.34 -28.30
CA SER A 50 -1.55 -0.07 -29.04
C SER A 50 -1.27 1.17 -28.18
N THR A 51 -1.34 1.07 -26.85
CA THR A 51 -1.14 2.19 -25.91
C THR A 51 -0.04 1.92 -24.88
N ILE A 52 0.78 0.87 -25.05
CA ILE A 52 1.94 0.61 -24.18
C ILE A 52 2.92 1.79 -24.25
N VAL A 53 3.11 2.37 -25.44
CA VAL A 53 3.93 3.57 -25.64
C VAL A 53 3.36 4.74 -24.84
N ASP A 54 2.07 5.06 -25.02
CA ASP A 54 1.40 6.13 -24.28
C ASP A 54 1.51 5.95 -22.75
N PHE A 55 1.36 4.71 -22.28
CA PHE A 55 1.46 4.38 -20.86
C PHE A 55 2.86 4.65 -20.31
N TRP A 56 3.93 4.13 -20.93
CA TRP A 56 5.28 4.36 -20.44
C TRP A 56 5.73 5.81 -20.59
N THR A 57 5.29 6.51 -21.63
CA THR A 57 5.50 7.97 -21.74
C THR A 57 4.85 8.70 -20.57
N MET A 58 3.62 8.34 -20.19
CA MET A 58 2.96 8.88 -18.99
C MET A 58 3.78 8.61 -17.72
N ILE A 59 4.22 7.36 -17.50
CA ILE A 59 5.02 6.98 -16.32
C ILE A 59 6.28 7.85 -16.22
N PHE A 60 6.98 8.04 -17.33
CA PHE A 60 8.20 8.83 -17.38
C PHE A 60 7.94 10.33 -17.17
N GLU A 61 7.02 10.94 -17.93
CA GLU A 61 6.71 12.37 -17.82
C GLU A 61 6.21 12.76 -16.42
N GLN A 62 5.44 11.88 -15.79
CA GLN A 62 4.87 12.10 -14.46
C GLN A 62 5.79 11.64 -13.32
N ARG A 63 7.01 11.18 -13.63
CA ARG A 63 8.01 10.70 -12.65
C ARG A 63 7.42 9.67 -11.69
N VAL A 64 6.62 8.75 -12.21
CA VAL A 64 5.94 7.73 -11.41
C VAL A 64 6.97 6.72 -10.91
N GLU A 65 7.03 6.57 -9.59
CA GLU A 65 7.92 5.62 -8.92
C GLU A 65 7.17 4.37 -8.43
N PHE A 66 5.83 4.38 -8.44
CA PHE A 66 5.01 3.27 -7.93
C PHE A 66 3.81 2.99 -8.83
N ILE A 67 3.64 1.71 -9.18
CA ILE A 67 2.52 1.22 -9.98
C ILE A 67 1.82 0.08 -9.22
N MET A 68 0.52 0.25 -8.97
CA MET A 68 -0.38 -0.77 -8.44
C MET A 68 -1.15 -1.42 -9.60
N CYS A 69 -0.91 -2.70 -9.84
CA CYS A 69 -1.61 -3.49 -10.85
C CYS A 69 -2.59 -4.47 -10.19
N LEU A 70 -3.87 -4.37 -10.52
CA LEU A 70 -4.94 -5.20 -9.95
C LEU A 70 -5.43 -6.29 -10.91
N LEU A 71 -4.54 -6.76 -11.78
CA LEU A 71 -4.80 -7.79 -12.78
C LEU A 71 -3.75 -8.89 -12.71
N SER A 72 -4.22 -10.14 -12.81
CA SER A 72 -3.35 -11.30 -13.02
C SER A 72 -2.76 -11.31 -14.44
N ASP A 73 -1.68 -12.07 -14.63
CA ASP A 73 -1.08 -12.28 -15.94
C ASP A 73 -2.09 -12.89 -16.93
N ASN A 74 -3.01 -13.74 -16.45
CA ASN A 74 -4.07 -14.33 -17.28
C ASN A 74 -5.09 -13.28 -17.76
N GLU A 75 -5.42 -12.29 -16.93
CA GLU A 75 -6.35 -11.22 -17.32
C GLU A 75 -5.72 -10.22 -18.30
N LEU A 76 -4.41 -10.02 -18.22
CA LEU A 76 -3.67 -9.17 -19.16
C LEU A 76 -3.38 -9.91 -20.47
N GLY A 77 -3.05 -11.20 -20.40
CA GLY A 77 -2.71 -12.01 -21.57
C GLY A 77 -1.62 -11.35 -22.42
N GLY A 78 -1.94 -11.02 -23.67
CA GLY A 78 -1.01 -10.36 -24.57
C GLY A 78 -0.79 -8.86 -24.32
N ASP A 79 -1.51 -8.25 -23.37
CA ASP A 79 -1.39 -6.84 -23.00
C ASP A 79 -0.40 -6.63 -21.82
N VAL A 80 0.44 -7.62 -21.49
CA VAL A 80 1.53 -7.44 -20.53
C VAL A 80 2.45 -6.33 -21.03
N TYR A 81 2.54 -5.26 -20.24
CA TYR A 81 3.21 -4.02 -20.64
C TYR A 81 4.58 -3.83 -19.98
N TRP A 82 5.06 -4.79 -19.20
CA TRP A 82 6.33 -4.71 -18.48
C TRP A 82 7.32 -5.77 -18.99
N PRO A 83 8.63 -5.53 -18.87
CA PRO A 83 9.64 -6.53 -19.23
C PRO A 83 9.52 -7.78 -18.34
N THR A 84 9.70 -8.95 -18.95
CA THR A 84 9.62 -10.26 -18.28
C THR A 84 10.97 -10.96 -18.34
N GLU A 85 11.18 -12.01 -17.55
CA GLU A 85 12.45 -12.77 -17.59
C GLU A 85 12.76 -13.35 -18.98
N SER A 86 11.72 -13.63 -19.79
CA SER A 86 11.85 -14.09 -21.17
C SER A 86 12.07 -12.96 -22.19
N GLU A 87 11.60 -11.73 -21.90
CA GLU A 87 11.69 -10.57 -22.79
C GLU A 87 12.57 -9.49 -22.18
N LYS A 88 13.80 -9.38 -22.71
CA LYS A 88 14.90 -8.68 -22.05
C LYS A 88 14.60 -7.21 -21.72
N ASN A 89 13.99 -6.44 -22.62
CA ASN A 89 13.69 -5.02 -22.44
C ASN A 89 12.53 -4.56 -23.35
N ILE A 90 11.78 -3.55 -22.90
CA ILE A 90 10.87 -2.78 -23.77
C ILE A 90 11.59 -1.50 -24.19
N ILE A 91 11.63 -1.22 -25.50
CA ILE A 91 12.30 -0.04 -26.06
C ILE A 91 11.26 0.86 -26.72
N ILE A 92 11.18 2.11 -26.27
CA ILE A 92 10.27 3.14 -26.76
C ILE A 92 11.09 4.36 -27.13
N SER A 93 11.36 4.55 -28.43
CA SER A 93 12.29 5.59 -28.91
C SER A 93 13.66 5.46 -28.23
N ASN A 94 14.07 6.42 -27.39
CA ASN A 94 15.32 6.36 -26.62
C ASN A 94 15.13 5.89 -25.16
N MET A 95 13.90 5.54 -24.77
CA MET A 95 13.56 5.04 -23.45
C MET A 95 13.67 3.52 -23.41
N VAL A 96 14.50 3.01 -22.50
CA VAL A 96 14.72 1.59 -22.28
C VAL A 96 14.12 1.20 -20.93
N ILE A 97 13.15 0.29 -20.94
CA ILE A 97 12.48 -0.24 -19.75
C ILE A 97 12.98 -1.66 -19.50
N SER A 98 13.56 -1.87 -18.32
CA SER A 98 14.28 -3.08 -17.94
C SER A 98 13.78 -3.64 -16.62
N LEU A 99 13.67 -4.97 -16.50
CA LEU A 99 13.41 -5.64 -15.24
C LEU A 99 14.72 -5.79 -14.46
N GLN A 100 14.81 -5.22 -13.26
CA GLN A 100 15.96 -5.44 -12.38
C GLN A 100 15.78 -6.66 -11.48
N SER A 101 14.60 -6.79 -10.86
CA SER A 101 14.31 -7.91 -9.97
C SER A 101 12.82 -8.21 -9.90
N ILE A 102 12.51 -9.43 -9.51
CA ILE A 102 11.14 -9.92 -9.30
C ILE A 102 11.08 -10.69 -7.98
N SER A 103 10.07 -10.43 -7.16
CA SER A 103 9.76 -11.19 -5.94
C SER A 103 8.31 -11.66 -5.98
N LYS A 104 8.11 -12.98 -6.03
CA LYS A 104 6.78 -13.60 -6.03
C LYS A 104 6.39 -13.91 -4.59
N LYS A 105 5.30 -13.32 -4.11
CA LYS A 105 4.68 -13.61 -2.81
C LYS A 105 3.40 -14.42 -3.01
N ASN A 106 2.76 -14.82 -1.92
CA ASN A 106 1.54 -15.63 -1.96
C ASN A 106 0.36 -14.94 -2.65
N HIS A 107 0.25 -13.61 -2.55
CA HIS A 107 -0.93 -12.86 -3.02
C HIS A 107 -0.60 -11.75 -4.03
N TRP A 108 0.69 -11.46 -4.23
CA TRP A 108 1.14 -10.44 -5.16
C TRP A 108 2.54 -10.73 -5.69
N THR A 109 2.94 -10.01 -6.73
CA THR A 109 4.28 -10.02 -7.29
C THR A 109 4.85 -8.60 -7.27
N GLU A 110 6.05 -8.46 -6.73
CA GLU A 110 6.84 -7.22 -6.73
C GLU A 110 7.82 -7.27 -7.90
N ARG A 111 7.97 -6.16 -8.62
CA ARG A 111 9.01 -5.96 -9.63
C ARG A 111 9.70 -4.63 -9.41
N ILE A 112 11.01 -4.64 -9.50
CA ILE A 112 11.81 -3.42 -9.61
C ILE A 112 12.10 -3.22 -11.09
N ILE A 113 11.60 -2.12 -11.64
CA ILE A 113 11.73 -1.78 -13.06
C ILE A 113 12.57 -0.51 -13.17
N THR A 114 13.47 -0.48 -14.14
CA THR A 114 14.27 0.69 -14.47
C THR A 114 13.84 1.28 -15.78
N ILE A 115 13.74 2.60 -15.82
CA ILE A 115 13.58 3.39 -17.03
C ILE A 115 14.89 4.15 -17.24
N SER A 116 15.54 3.93 -18.38
CA SER A 116 16.78 4.62 -18.74
C SER A 116 16.61 5.39 -20.05
N ILE A 117 17.13 6.63 -20.07
CA ILE A 117 17.26 7.46 -21.26
C ILE A 117 18.76 7.65 -21.53
N PRO A 118 19.40 6.78 -22.33
CA PRO A 118 20.86 6.76 -22.50
C PRO A 118 21.43 8.09 -22.98
N ASP A 119 20.74 8.75 -23.93
CA ASP A 119 21.19 10.03 -24.50
C ASP A 119 21.28 11.14 -23.45
N LYS A 120 20.41 11.10 -22.44
CA LYS A 120 20.36 12.06 -21.33
C LYS A 120 21.15 11.61 -20.10
N LYS A 121 21.65 10.36 -20.11
CA LYS A 121 22.23 9.69 -18.93
C LYS A 121 21.31 9.74 -17.71
N GLU A 122 20.00 9.69 -17.96
CA GLU A 122 18.97 9.73 -16.94
C GLU A 122 18.47 8.31 -16.69
N THR A 123 18.36 7.93 -15.42
CA THR A 123 17.84 6.63 -15.01
C THR A 123 16.95 6.82 -13.80
N SER A 124 15.74 6.27 -13.86
CA SER A 124 14.81 6.18 -12.74
C SER A 124 14.43 4.73 -12.47
N THR A 125 14.06 4.45 -11.22
CA THR A 125 13.61 3.13 -10.79
C THR A 125 12.21 3.27 -10.23
N LEU A 126 11.35 2.31 -10.53
CA LEU A 126 10.00 2.24 -9.99
C LEU A 126 9.68 0.83 -9.47
N VAL A 127 8.77 0.78 -8.52
CA VAL A 127 8.20 -0.44 -7.96
C VAL A 127 6.87 -0.72 -8.65
N HIS A 128 6.75 -1.91 -9.24
CA HIS A 128 5.50 -2.42 -9.77
C HIS A 128 5.00 -3.53 -8.85
N LEU A 129 3.82 -3.31 -8.26
CA LEU A 129 3.20 -4.23 -7.32
C LEU A 129 1.92 -4.79 -7.93
N GLN A 130 1.91 -6.07 -8.27
CA GLN A 130 0.79 -6.73 -8.94
C GLN A 130 0.03 -7.64 -7.99
N PHE A 131 -1.24 -7.37 -7.73
CA PHE A 131 -2.12 -8.27 -6.98
C PHE A 131 -2.57 -9.43 -7.88
N THR A 132 -2.25 -10.67 -7.49
CA THR A 132 -2.38 -11.83 -8.38
C THR A 132 -3.61 -12.70 -8.10
N VAL A 133 -4.30 -12.47 -6.98
CA VAL A 133 -5.37 -13.36 -6.48
C VAL A 133 -6.76 -12.73 -6.53
N TRP A 134 -6.95 -11.67 -7.32
CA TRP A 134 -8.30 -11.14 -7.56
C TRP A 134 -9.10 -12.12 -8.44
N PRO A 135 -10.31 -12.57 -8.03
CA PRO A 135 -11.02 -13.66 -8.71
C PRO A 135 -11.80 -13.19 -9.95
N GLY A 136 -11.09 -12.70 -10.98
CA GLY A 136 -11.73 -12.24 -12.21
C GLY A 136 -12.81 -11.18 -11.94
N SER A 137 -13.97 -11.27 -12.59
CA SER A 137 -15.06 -10.29 -12.41
C SER A 137 -15.75 -10.33 -11.03
N LEU A 138 -15.39 -11.27 -10.15
CA LEU A 138 -15.96 -11.41 -8.82
C LEU A 138 -15.18 -10.62 -7.76
N PHE A 139 -15.68 -10.62 -6.53
CA PHE A 139 -14.99 -10.10 -5.35
C PHE A 139 -14.26 -11.21 -4.60
N PRO A 140 -13.10 -10.92 -3.98
CA PRO A 140 -12.45 -11.84 -3.05
C PRO A 140 -13.42 -12.29 -1.94
N VAL A 141 -13.45 -13.59 -1.64
CA VAL A 141 -14.31 -14.14 -0.58
C VAL A 141 -13.89 -13.61 0.80
N SER A 142 -12.58 -13.50 1.03
CA SER A 142 -12.01 -12.78 2.17
C SER A 142 -11.31 -11.51 1.70
N PRO A 143 -11.47 -10.36 2.41
CA PRO A 143 -10.69 -9.16 2.16
C PRO A 143 -9.23 -9.25 2.64
N ASP A 144 -8.85 -10.25 3.46
CA ASP A 144 -7.53 -10.31 4.11
C ASP A 144 -6.36 -10.21 3.12
N PRO A 145 -6.30 -10.99 2.01
CA PRO A 145 -5.19 -10.90 1.07
C PRO A 145 -5.08 -9.50 0.42
N PHE A 146 -6.21 -8.86 0.17
CA PHE A 146 -6.26 -7.53 -0.42
C PHE A 146 -5.82 -6.46 0.58
N VAL A 147 -6.22 -6.57 1.84
CA VAL A 147 -5.74 -5.70 2.93
C VAL A 147 -4.23 -5.86 3.12
N MET A 148 -3.71 -7.09 3.14
CA MET A 148 -2.26 -7.35 3.22
C MET A 148 -1.51 -6.68 2.06
N TYR A 149 -2.04 -6.81 0.84
CA TYR A 149 -1.47 -6.17 -0.35
C TYR A 149 -1.43 -4.65 -0.25
N ILE A 150 -2.51 -4.00 0.20
CA ILE A 150 -2.53 -2.53 0.38
C ILE A 150 -1.57 -2.10 1.49
N ARG A 151 -1.45 -2.87 2.58
CA ARG A 151 -0.47 -2.60 3.65
C ARG A 151 0.97 -2.70 3.14
N GLU A 152 1.28 -3.72 2.34
CA GLU A 152 2.59 -3.85 1.70
C GLU A 152 2.86 -2.66 0.77
N PHE A 153 1.88 -2.30 -0.06
CA PHE A 153 1.99 -1.14 -0.94
C PHE A 153 2.30 0.14 -0.15
N ILE A 154 1.58 0.41 0.96
CA ILE A 154 1.83 1.56 1.83
C ILE A 154 3.23 1.49 2.45
N SER A 155 3.66 0.32 2.93
CA SER A 155 4.98 0.14 3.54
C SER A 155 6.11 0.46 2.56
N LEU A 156 6.01 -0.05 1.32
CA LEU A 156 6.99 0.20 0.26
C LEU A 156 6.97 1.67 -0.21
N TYR A 157 5.78 2.29 -0.25
CA TYR A 157 5.61 3.70 -0.57
C TYR A 157 6.27 4.61 0.49
N GLN A 158 6.08 4.33 1.78
CA GLN A 158 6.67 5.10 2.88
C GLN A 158 8.21 5.05 2.91
N GLN A 159 8.82 4.06 2.25
CA GLN A 159 10.27 3.97 2.10
C GLN A 159 10.82 4.87 0.98
N GLN A 160 9.96 5.49 0.16
CA GLN A 160 10.38 6.34 -0.94
C GLN A 160 10.88 7.70 -0.49
N LYS A 161 11.76 8.30 -1.30
CA LYS A 161 12.28 9.65 -1.03
C LYS A 161 11.30 10.75 -1.44
N HIS A 162 10.49 10.52 -2.47
CA HIS A 162 9.66 11.54 -3.10
C HIS A 162 8.17 11.20 -3.00
N HIS A 163 7.52 11.76 -1.99
CA HIS A 163 6.08 11.56 -1.74
C HIS A 163 5.18 12.52 -2.56
N SER A 164 5.78 13.44 -3.33
CA SER A 164 5.07 14.40 -4.17
C SER A 164 4.75 13.88 -5.58
N ASN A 165 5.42 12.80 -6.01
CA ASN A 165 5.18 12.21 -7.32
C ASN A 165 3.89 11.37 -7.30
N PRO A 166 3.10 11.36 -8.38
CA PRO A 166 1.87 10.59 -8.42
C PRO A 166 2.15 9.09 -8.41
N LEU A 167 1.30 8.35 -7.69
CA LEU A 167 1.21 6.90 -7.78
C LEU A 167 0.32 6.51 -8.95
N VAL A 168 0.59 5.41 -9.64
CA VAL A 168 -0.33 4.88 -10.66
C VAL A 168 -1.09 3.69 -10.10
N ILE A 169 -2.42 3.70 -10.24
CA ILE A 169 -3.28 2.56 -9.90
C ILE A 169 -4.09 2.17 -11.14
N HIS A 170 -4.04 0.90 -11.52
CA HIS A 170 -4.85 0.42 -12.64
C HIS A 170 -5.45 -0.97 -12.38
N CYS A 171 -6.55 -1.21 -13.08
CA CYS A 171 -7.16 -2.51 -13.26
C CYS A 171 -7.48 -2.64 -14.76
N LEU A 172 -8.54 -3.34 -15.16
CA LEU A 172 -8.88 -3.48 -16.58
C LEU A 172 -9.33 -2.15 -17.19
N SER A 173 -10.32 -1.49 -16.58
CA SER A 173 -10.94 -0.24 -17.09
C SER A 173 -10.49 1.03 -16.35
N GLY A 174 -9.72 0.90 -15.28
CA GLY A 174 -9.40 2.02 -14.39
C GLY A 174 -10.60 2.50 -13.56
N ILE A 175 -11.62 1.66 -13.38
CA ILE A 175 -12.72 1.85 -12.44
C ILE A 175 -13.05 0.49 -11.79
N GLY A 176 -13.90 0.45 -10.77
CA GLY A 176 -14.21 -0.78 -10.04
C GLY A 176 -13.07 -1.14 -9.08
N ARG A 177 -12.18 -2.08 -9.45
CA ARG A 177 -11.07 -2.51 -8.57
C ARG A 177 -10.13 -1.36 -8.24
N SER A 178 -9.78 -0.53 -9.23
CA SER A 178 -8.95 0.67 -9.00
C SER A 178 -9.60 1.63 -8.01
N GLY A 179 -10.94 1.77 -8.08
CA GLY A 179 -11.68 2.60 -7.14
C GLY A 179 -11.66 2.06 -5.72
N VAL A 180 -11.89 0.76 -5.56
CA VAL A 180 -11.80 0.07 -4.27
C VAL A 180 -10.39 0.22 -3.68
N ALA A 181 -9.34 0.01 -4.49
CA ALA A 181 -7.97 0.14 -4.04
C ALA A 181 -7.61 1.57 -3.63
N CYS A 182 -8.01 2.56 -4.43
CA CYS A 182 -7.82 3.98 -4.13
C CYS A 182 -8.54 4.38 -2.83
N LEU A 183 -9.80 3.98 -2.69
CA LEU A 183 -10.61 4.25 -1.50
C LEU A 183 -10.00 3.63 -0.24
N LEU A 184 -9.57 2.37 -0.31
CA LEU A 184 -8.96 1.67 0.81
C LEU A 184 -7.59 2.25 1.18
N LEU A 185 -6.75 2.54 0.18
CA LEU A 185 -5.44 3.19 0.37
C LEU A 185 -5.60 4.51 1.12
N PHE A 186 -6.49 5.39 0.63
CA PHE A 186 -6.76 6.68 1.24
C PHE A 186 -7.32 6.53 2.65
N ALA A 187 -8.29 5.63 2.88
CA ALA A 187 -8.85 5.43 4.20
C ALA A 187 -7.82 4.94 5.23
N ILE A 188 -6.91 4.05 4.82
CA ILE A 188 -5.82 3.57 5.69
C ILE A 188 -4.82 4.67 5.99
N LEU A 189 -4.40 5.45 4.97
CA LEU A 189 -3.46 6.56 5.17
C LEU A 189 -4.06 7.64 6.08
N GLU A 190 -5.34 7.97 5.92
CA GLU A 190 -6.06 8.91 6.79
C GLU A 190 -6.07 8.46 8.25
N VAL A 191 -6.53 7.23 8.53
CA VAL A 191 -6.65 6.77 9.92
C VAL A 191 -5.29 6.56 10.59
N THR A 192 -4.27 6.21 9.81
CA THR A 192 -2.90 6.03 10.31
C THR A 192 -2.24 7.37 10.68
N ASN A 193 -2.53 8.44 9.93
CA ASN A 193 -1.92 9.75 10.17
C ASN A 193 -2.81 10.71 10.97
N ASN A 194 -4.11 10.42 11.08
CA ASN A 194 -5.07 11.19 11.86
C ASN A 194 -6.02 10.26 12.64
N SER A 195 -5.55 9.81 13.80
CA SER A 195 -6.29 8.89 14.67
C SER A 195 -7.53 9.49 15.35
N SER A 196 -7.77 10.80 15.19
CA SER A 196 -8.87 11.49 15.88
C SER A 196 -10.23 11.34 15.20
N THR A 197 -10.25 10.91 13.93
CA THR A 197 -11.48 10.83 13.12
C THR A 197 -11.48 9.58 12.25
N LEU A 198 -12.57 8.82 12.28
CA LEU A 198 -12.77 7.71 11.35
C LEU A 198 -13.11 8.25 9.96
N THR A 199 -12.44 7.72 8.94
CA THR A 199 -12.68 8.09 7.55
C THR A 199 -14.08 7.67 7.09
N ASP A 200 -14.89 8.63 6.64
CA ASP A 200 -16.14 8.31 5.93
C ASP A 200 -15.84 7.92 4.48
N LEU A 201 -15.97 6.63 4.19
CA LEU A 201 -15.74 6.09 2.84
C LEU A 201 -16.72 6.64 1.80
N THR A 202 -17.93 7.04 2.19
CA THR A 202 -18.90 7.59 1.22
C THR A 202 -18.49 8.99 0.79
N SER A 203 -18.14 9.87 1.73
CA SER A 203 -17.58 11.19 1.43
C SER A 203 -16.29 11.10 0.61
N LEU A 204 -15.41 10.17 0.94
CA LEU A 204 -14.17 9.93 0.19
C LEU A 204 -14.45 9.44 -1.24
N THR A 205 -15.42 8.54 -1.41
CA THR A 205 -15.87 8.09 -2.73
C THR A 205 -16.40 9.26 -3.57
N ASN A 206 -17.17 10.17 -2.98
CA ASN A 206 -17.68 11.36 -3.68
C ASN A 206 -16.55 12.26 -4.16
N LYS A 207 -15.52 12.49 -3.33
CA LYS A 207 -14.32 13.24 -3.72
C LYS A 207 -13.58 12.57 -4.88
N ILE A 208 -13.37 11.25 -4.83
CA ILE A 208 -12.69 10.54 -5.93
C ILE A 208 -13.51 10.60 -7.22
N THR A 209 -14.84 10.50 -7.11
CA THR A 209 -15.76 10.52 -8.27
C THR A 209 -15.77 11.87 -8.99
N SER A 210 -15.43 12.97 -8.29
CA SER A 210 -15.20 14.28 -8.91
C SER A 210 -13.88 14.38 -9.67
N PHE A 211 -13.16 13.28 -9.88
CA PHE A 211 -11.96 13.24 -10.73
C PHE A 211 -12.04 12.14 -11.78
N ARG A 212 -12.74 11.04 -11.49
CA ARG A 212 -12.99 9.97 -12.45
C ARG A 212 -14.40 9.42 -12.28
N LYS A 213 -15.19 9.51 -13.35
CA LYS A 213 -16.59 9.08 -13.38
C LYS A 213 -16.73 7.60 -13.06
N ASN A 214 -17.77 7.24 -12.30
CA ASN A 214 -18.14 5.85 -11.98
C ASN A 214 -16.97 5.04 -11.38
N ILE A 215 -16.18 5.66 -10.51
CA ILE A 215 -14.98 5.02 -9.94
C ILE A 215 -15.32 3.69 -9.23
N LEU A 216 -16.48 3.60 -8.59
CA LEU A 216 -17.10 2.35 -8.14
C LEU A 216 -18.26 2.03 -9.09
N ARG A 217 -18.29 0.82 -9.65
CA ARG A 217 -19.27 0.45 -10.68
C ARG A 217 -20.66 0.16 -10.13
N ASP A 218 -20.71 -0.38 -8.92
CA ASP A 218 -21.94 -0.80 -8.24
C ASP A 218 -21.75 -0.75 -6.72
N ARG A 219 -22.84 -1.02 -6.00
CA ARG A 219 -22.86 -1.04 -4.53
C ARG A 219 -21.97 -2.12 -3.90
N GLU A 220 -21.69 -3.22 -4.62
CA GLU A 220 -20.86 -4.30 -4.08
C GLU A 220 -19.39 -3.86 -3.97
N HIS A 221 -18.93 -2.96 -4.86
CA HIS A 221 -17.61 -2.34 -4.71
C HIS A 221 -17.47 -1.53 -3.43
N LEU A 222 -18.47 -0.69 -3.12
CA LEU A 222 -18.46 0.11 -1.89
C LEU A 222 -18.56 -0.78 -0.64
N LYS A 223 -19.45 -1.78 -0.68
CA LYS A 223 -19.57 -2.78 0.40
C LYS A 223 -18.26 -3.52 0.65
N PHE A 224 -17.58 -3.97 -0.40
CA PHE A 224 -16.28 -4.64 -0.27
C PHE A 224 -15.21 -3.70 0.29
N ALA A 225 -15.20 -2.42 -0.10
CA ALA A 225 -14.31 -1.43 0.49
C ALA A 225 -14.55 -1.25 2.01
N TYR A 226 -15.81 -1.18 2.46
CA TYR A 226 -16.15 -1.18 3.88
C TYR A 226 -15.68 -2.45 4.60
N GLN A 227 -15.90 -3.63 3.99
CA GLN A 227 -15.45 -4.90 4.56
C GLN A 227 -13.93 -4.93 4.72
N ALA A 228 -13.19 -4.51 3.69
CA ALA A 228 -11.73 -4.47 3.71
C ALA A 228 -11.20 -3.46 4.73
N PHE A 229 -11.78 -2.26 4.81
CA PHE A 229 -11.38 -1.26 5.80
C PHE A 229 -11.68 -1.74 7.22
N LEU A 230 -12.84 -2.36 7.46
CA LEU A 230 -13.17 -2.96 8.75
C LEU A 230 -12.19 -4.08 9.13
N THR A 231 -11.82 -4.94 8.17
CA THR A 231 -10.81 -5.98 8.38
C THR A 231 -9.47 -5.37 8.78
N TYR A 232 -9.01 -4.32 8.07
CA TYR A 232 -7.81 -3.59 8.43
C TYR A 232 -7.88 -3.07 9.88
N MET A 233 -8.95 -2.35 10.24
CA MET A 233 -9.11 -1.78 11.59
C MET A 233 -9.11 -2.85 12.67
N LYS A 234 -9.79 -3.99 12.45
CA LYS A 234 -9.78 -5.13 13.38
C LYS A 234 -8.37 -5.69 13.57
N GLN A 235 -7.63 -5.89 12.48
CA GLN A 235 -6.25 -6.38 12.54
C GLN A 235 -5.34 -5.40 13.31
N THR A 236 -5.49 -4.09 13.10
CA THR A 236 -4.73 -3.07 13.82
C THR A 236 -5.00 -3.12 15.32
N VAL A 237 -6.28 -3.14 15.72
CA VAL A 237 -6.67 -3.21 17.14
C VAL A 237 -6.21 -4.53 17.80
N SER A 238 -6.29 -5.66 17.10
CA SER A 238 -5.80 -6.94 17.62
C SER A 238 -4.28 -6.92 17.83
N ASN A 239 -3.50 -6.38 16.89
CA ASN A 239 -2.05 -6.28 17.01
C ASN A 239 -1.62 -5.34 18.15
N ASP A 240 -2.34 -4.23 18.34
CA ASP A 240 -2.10 -3.33 19.49
C ASP A 240 -2.44 -4.03 20.80
N GLY A 241 -3.57 -4.76 20.85
CA GLY A 241 -3.97 -5.53 22.03
C GLY A 241 -2.99 -6.63 22.40
N ASP A 242 -2.41 -7.32 21.43
CA ASP A 242 -1.41 -8.37 21.67
C ASP A 242 -0.03 -7.78 21.99
N SER A 243 0.30 -6.59 21.49
CA SER A 243 1.48 -5.81 21.92
C SER A 243 1.35 -5.32 23.36
N ILE A 244 0.16 -4.88 23.78
CA ILE A 244 -0.11 -4.48 25.17
C ILE A 244 -0.06 -5.71 26.10
N LYS A 245 -0.58 -6.86 25.67
CA LYS A 245 -0.49 -8.10 26.45
C LYS A 245 0.97 -8.56 26.58
N SER A 246 1.77 -8.55 25.52
CA SER A 246 3.18 -8.98 25.57
C SER A 246 4.02 -8.06 26.47
N ILE A 247 3.77 -6.75 26.42
CA ILE A 247 4.36 -5.76 27.34
C ILE A 247 3.98 -6.12 28.79
N ASN A 248 2.70 -6.37 29.07
CA ASN A 248 2.24 -6.75 30.42
C ASN A 248 2.84 -8.07 30.91
N THR A 249 3.05 -9.05 30.04
CA THR A 249 3.71 -10.31 30.40
C THR A 249 5.20 -10.10 30.72
N SER A 250 5.91 -9.27 29.95
CA SER A 250 7.31 -8.92 30.25
C SER A 250 7.48 -8.16 31.57
N PHE A 251 6.53 -7.29 31.92
CA PHE A 251 6.50 -6.63 33.23
C PHE A 251 6.17 -7.57 34.40
N GLN A 252 5.56 -8.73 34.15
CA GLN A 252 5.32 -9.75 35.17
C GLN A 252 6.52 -10.69 35.35
N GLU A 253 7.33 -10.92 34.32
CA GLU A 253 8.54 -11.76 34.40
C GLU A 253 9.74 -11.06 35.09
N GLU A 254 9.79 -9.72 35.15
CA GLU A 254 10.85 -9.00 35.88
C GLU A 254 10.69 -8.97 37.41
N LYS A 255 9.56 -9.44 37.97
CA LYS A 255 9.41 -9.59 39.42
C LYS A 255 9.93 -10.95 39.88
N SER A 256 11.25 -11.06 39.99
CA SER A 256 11.86 -12.11 40.81
C SER A 256 11.51 -11.90 42.30
N PRO A 257 11.20 -12.95 43.07
CA PRO A 257 10.79 -12.80 44.46
C PRO A 257 11.98 -12.35 45.32
N ILE A 258 11.84 -11.18 45.97
CA ILE A 258 12.73 -10.74 47.03
C ILE A 258 12.60 -11.72 48.18
N ASN A 259 13.67 -12.49 48.42
CA ASN A 259 13.76 -13.46 49.49
C ASN A 259 13.98 -12.70 50.82
N THR A 260 12.90 -12.32 51.52
CA THR A 260 13.01 -11.69 52.84
C THR A 260 13.29 -12.75 53.90
N ALA A 261 14.57 -13.06 54.11
CA ALA A 261 15.02 -13.75 55.31
C ALA A 261 14.80 -12.81 56.52
N LYS A 262 13.94 -13.21 57.46
CA LYS A 262 13.79 -12.55 58.75
C LYS A 262 15.05 -12.82 59.59
N THR A 263 15.94 -11.85 59.68
CA THR A 263 17.00 -11.84 60.70
C THR A 263 16.56 -10.93 61.84
N ASP A 264 16.27 -11.56 62.98
CA ASP A 264 15.93 -10.90 64.25
C ASP A 264 17.20 -10.23 64.84
N PRO A 265 17.24 -8.91 65.02
CA PRO A 265 18.47 -8.18 65.39
C PRO A 265 18.85 -8.30 66.88
N LEU A 266 18.21 -9.18 67.66
CA LEU A 266 18.45 -9.33 69.10
C LEU A 266 19.31 -10.54 69.49
N ASN A 267 19.85 -11.29 68.53
CA ASN A 267 20.63 -12.51 68.83
C ASN A 267 22.17 -12.33 68.82
N THR A 268 22.66 -11.09 68.91
CA THR A 268 24.11 -10.79 68.98
C THR A 268 24.47 -9.97 70.22
N LEU A 269 24.04 -10.41 71.40
CA LEU A 269 24.66 -9.99 72.67
C LEU A 269 25.37 -11.18 73.31
N ASP A 270 26.70 -11.15 73.26
CA ASP A 270 27.58 -12.12 73.90
C ASP A 270 27.46 -12.10 75.44
N ALA A 271 27.41 -13.30 76.01
CA ALA A 271 27.42 -13.56 77.44
C ALA A 271 28.83 -13.37 78.03
N PHE A 272 29.18 -12.13 78.40
CA PHE A 272 30.43 -11.86 79.13
C PHE A 272 30.25 -11.53 80.62
N TRP A 273 29.04 -11.71 81.17
CA TRP A 273 28.70 -11.26 82.53
C TRP A 273 28.00 -12.37 83.31
N ALA A 274 28.57 -13.57 83.29
CA ALA A 274 28.38 -14.50 84.40
C ALA A 274 29.16 -13.96 85.62
N SER A 275 28.49 -13.32 86.59
CA SER A 275 28.77 -13.58 88.00
C SER A 275 27.78 -12.90 88.95
N LYS A 276 27.49 -13.65 90.02
CA LYS A 276 26.98 -13.25 91.35
C LYS A 276 25.47 -13.28 91.61
N ARG A 277 25.13 -14.37 92.31
CA ARG A 277 24.51 -14.43 93.65
C ARG A 277 23.00 -14.71 93.72
N ASP A 278 22.69 -16.00 93.89
CA ASP A 278 22.15 -16.56 95.14
C ASP A 278 21.80 -15.56 96.27
N LYS A 279 20.52 -15.48 96.64
CA LYS A 279 19.92 -15.90 97.94
C LYS A 279 18.71 -15.04 98.35
N LYS A 280 17.64 -15.76 98.67
CA LYS A 280 16.46 -15.43 99.52
C LYS A 280 15.45 -14.43 98.99
#